data_AF-A0A923PCI6-F1
#
_entry.id   AF-A0A923PCI6-F1
#
_cell.length_a   1.000
_cell.length_b   1.000
_cell.length_c   1.000
_cell.angle_alpha   90.00
_cell.angle_beta   90.00
_cell.angle_gamma   90.00
#
_symmetry.space_group_name_H-M   'P 1'
#
loop_
_entity.id
_entity.type
_entity.pdbx_description
1 polymer ?
#
loop_
_entity_poly.entity_id
_entity_poly.type
_entity_poly.pdbx_seq_one_letter_code
_entity_poly.pdbx_strand_id
1 'polypeptide(L)'
;MIGAIAVFVLAAAYVFWPRATLADHAKSVLLQFVNGQSSDLHTYSPPHEIEAAGLSKEAWTQLCTKLIDPRTAAFRQKFSLVNVETWEDRGVAGADALFEGPAGLRYTFSCQVSASDSGPKCLLLQLYSQTWLMEAAMDGIDVSQTAEMLQAGLKGQDKDIAVLKALGIKGRVEEDPDEPLLTWEERKEKHQKILDQYKAQ
;
A
#
# COMPACT_ATOMS: atom_id res chain seq x y z
N MET A 1 24.28 -17.95 -41.64
CA MET A 1 22.80 -17.91 -41.77
C MET A 1 22.03 -18.33 -40.51
N ILE A 2 22.63 -19.03 -39.54
CA ILE A 2 21.95 -19.45 -38.30
C ILE A 2 21.90 -18.31 -37.24
N GLY A 3 22.93 -17.45 -37.19
CA GLY A 3 22.98 -16.33 -36.22
C GLY A 3 21.97 -15.20 -36.47
N ALA A 4 21.58 -14.94 -37.73
CA ALA A 4 20.61 -13.89 -38.06
C ALA A 4 19.18 -14.27 -37.64
N ILE A 5 18.83 -15.56 -37.72
CA ILE A 5 17.51 -16.07 -37.32
C ILE A 5 17.35 -16.01 -35.80
N ALA A 6 18.38 -16.33 -35.03
CA ALA A 6 18.35 -16.24 -33.57
C ALA A 6 18.16 -14.79 -33.06
N VAL A 7 18.81 -13.82 -33.70
CA VAL A 7 18.65 -12.39 -33.35
C VAL A 7 17.25 -11.88 -33.72
N PHE A 8 16.70 -12.27 -34.87
CA PHE A 8 15.32 -11.91 -35.23
C PHE A 8 14.27 -12.55 -34.33
N VAL A 9 14.46 -13.80 -33.91
CA VAL A 9 13.54 -14.48 -32.98
C VAL A 9 13.60 -13.86 -31.58
N LEU A 10 14.78 -13.47 -31.09
CA LEU A 10 14.93 -12.77 -29.81
C LEU A 10 14.37 -11.34 -29.86
N ALA A 11 14.60 -10.61 -30.95
CA ALA A 11 14.04 -9.28 -31.14
C ALA A 11 12.51 -9.32 -31.31
N ALA A 12 11.97 -10.28 -32.05
CA ALA A 12 10.54 -10.50 -32.16
C ALA A 12 9.93 -10.92 -30.82
N ALA A 13 10.57 -11.84 -30.08
CA ALA A 13 10.13 -12.23 -28.74
C ALA A 13 10.12 -11.05 -27.76
N TYR A 14 11.05 -10.10 -27.89
CA TYR A 14 11.08 -8.87 -27.09
C TYR A 14 9.99 -7.87 -27.48
N VAL A 15 9.64 -7.79 -28.77
CA VAL A 15 8.56 -6.91 -29.27
C VAL A 15 7.17 -7.47 -28.98
N PHE A 16 7.01 -8.80 -28.97
CA PHE A 16 5.75 -9.48 -28.70
C PHE A 16 5.56 -9.90 -27.24
N TRP A 17 6.52 -9.62 -26.35
CA TRP A 17 6.31 -9.84 -24.93
C TRP A 17 5.26 -8.83 -24.43
N PRO A 18 4.11 -9.29 -23.91
CA PRO A 18 3.10 -8.37 -23.40
C PRO A 18 3.74 -7.51 -22.31
N ARG A 19 3.72 -6.19 -22.51
CA ARG A 19 4.11 -5.23 -21.48
C ARG A 19 3.11 -5.34 -20.34
N ALA A 20 3.61 -5.39 -19.11
CA ALA A 20 2.77 -5.39 -17.93
C ALA A 20 1.83 -4.17 -17.94
N THR A 21 0.55 -4.41 -17.70
CA THR A 21 -0.46 -3.36 -17.58
C THR A 21 -0.38 -2.66 -16.23
N LEU A 22 -1.03 -1.50 -16.07
CA LEU A 22 -1.10 -0.85 -14.75
C LEU A 22 -1.80 -1.76 -13.72
N ALA A 23 -2.83 -2.49 -14.12
CA ALA A 23 -3.48 -3.51 -13.30
C ALA A 23 -2.52 -4.61 -12.85
N ASP A 24 -1.62 -5.09 -13.72
CA ASP A 24 -0.60 -6.08 -13.35
C ASP A 24 0.38 -5.51 -12.32
N HIS A 25 0.74 -4.23 -12.45
CA HIS A 25 1.58 -3.54 -11.46
C HIS A 25 0.86 -3.38 -10.12
N ALA A 26 -0.41 -2.95 -10.10
CA ALA A 26 -1.20 -2.83 -8.87
C ALA A 26 -1.31 -4.17 -8.15
N LYS A 27 -1.60 -5.24 -8.90
CA LYS A 27 -1.64 -6.61 -8.38
C LYS A 27 -0.29 -7.05 -7.82
N SER A 28 0.80 -6.77 -8.53
CA SER A 28 2.16 -7.14 -8.10
C SER A 28 2.57 -6.41 -6.82
N VAL A 29 2.32 -5.10 -6.73
CA VAL A 29 2.61 -4.30 -5.53
C VAL A 29 1.83 -4.84 -4.34
N LEU A 30 0.52 -5.05 -4.50
CA LEU A 30 -0.34 -5.56 -3.43
C LEU A 30 0.10 -6.95 -2.97
N LEU A 31 0.38 -7.87 -3.90
CA LEU A 31 0.82 -9.22 -3.58
C LEU A 31 2.18 -9.24 -2.87
N GLN A 32 3.14 -8.42 -3.29
CA GLN A 32 4.42 -8.30 -2.58
C GLN A 32 4.22 -7.78 -1.16
N PHE A 33 3.38 -6.74 -1.00
CA PHE A 33 3.07 -6.15 0.30
C PHE A 33 2.43 -7.17 1.25
N VAL A 34 1.31 -7.80 0.85
CA VAL A 34 0.61 -8.75 1.72
C VAL A 34 1.40 -10.02 1.99
N ASN A 35 2.36 -10.38 1.12
CA ASN A 35 3.24 -11.51 1.33
C ASN A 35 4.48 -11.20 2.19
N GLY A 36 4.65 -9.96 2.67
CA GLY A 36 5.79 -9.55 3.48
C GLY A 36 7.09 -9.49 2.67
N GLN A 37 6.99 -9.15 1.39
CA GLN A 37 8.11 -8.94 0.46
C GLN A 37 8.19 -7.44 0.11
N SER A 38 7.98 -6.58 1.11
CA SER A 38 7.69 -5.16 0.88
C SER A 38 8.94 -4.32 0.58
N SER A 39 10.15 -4.81 0.90
CA SER A 39 11.40 -4.03 0.82
C SER A 39 11.69 -3.46 -0.57
N ASP A 40 11.28 -4.17 -1.62
CA ASP A 40 11.57 -3.79 -3.02
C ASP A 40 10.54 -2.79 -3.59
N LEU A 41 9.47 -2.54 -2.84
CA LEU A 41 8.38 -1.64 -3.27
C LEU A 41 8.79 -0.17 -3.29
N HIS A 42 9.91 0.23 -2.67
CA HIS A 42 10.37 1.63 -2.64
C HIS A 42 10.39 2.28 -4.04
N THR A 43 10.72 1.52 -5.08
CA THR A 43 10.77 1.98 -6.47
C THR A 43 9.42 2.44 -7.04
N TYR A 44 8.31 1.99 -6.43
CA TYR A 44 6.95 2.42 -6.76
C TYR A 44 6.55 3.73 -6.09
N SER A 45 7.27 4.21 -5.08
CA SER A 45 6.95 5.51 -4.47
C SER A 45 7.18 6.64 -5.48
N PRO A 46 6.22 7.58 -5.63
CA PRO A 46 6.43 8.72 -6.49
C PRO A 46 7.48 9.68 -5.90
N PRO A 47 8.27 10.38 -6.74
CA PRO A 47 9.34 11.25 -6.26
C PRO A 47 8.90 12.31 -5.24
N HIS A 48 7.69 12.87 -5.39
CA HIS A 48 7.17 13.87 -4.45
C HIS A 48 6.90 13.25 -3.06
N GLU A 49 6.43 12.00 -2.95
CA GLU A 49 6.23 11.32 -1.66
C GLU A 49 7.59 11.09 -1.00
N ILE A 50 8.58 10.64 -1.78
CA ILE A 50 9.96 10.45 -1.31
C ILE A 50 10.52 11.76 -0.72
N GLU A 51 10.42 12.85 -1.47
CA GLU A 51 10.96 14.15 -1.07
C GLU A 51 10.20 14.75 0.12
N ALA A 52 8.88 14.84 0.01
CA ALA A 52 8.06 15.51 1.00
C ALA A 52 8.05 14.74 2.33
N ALA A 53 7.85 13.42 2.29
CA ALA A 53 7.77 12.60 3.50
C ALA A 53 9.16 12.25 4.06
N GLY A 54 10.25 12.41 3.29
CA GLY A 54 11.58 11.93 3.67
C GLY A 54 11.72 10.41 3.55
N LEU A 55 10.98 9.78 2.63
CA LEU A 55 10.93 8.32 2.46
C LEU A 55 12.12 7.81 1.63
N SER A 56 13.30 7.80 2.23
CA SER A 56 14.48 7.16 1.63
C SER A 56 14.32 5.64 1.50
N LYS A 57 15.10 5.00 0.62
CA LYS A 57 15.14 3.53 0.48
C LYS A 57 15.48 2.84 1.81
N GLU A 58 16.43 3.42 2.55
CA GLU A 58 16.84 2.94 3.87
C GLU A 58 15.68 3.03 4.87
N ALA A 59 15.00 4.18 4.92
CA ALA A 59 13.83 4.38 5.79
C ALA A 59 12.70 3.41 5.45
N TRP A 60 12.41 3.18 4.16
CA TRP A 60 11.44 2.19 3.72
C TRP A 60 11.83 0.77 4.13
N THR A 61 13.09 0.37 3.91
CA THR A 61 13.59 -0.96 4.29
C THR A 61 13.44 -1.21 5.80
N GLN A 62 13.77 -0.21 6.62
CA GLN A 62 13.59 -0.28 8.07
C GLN A 62 12.11 -0.28 8.48
N LEU A 63 11.26 0.49 7.79
CA LEU A 63 9.81 0.47 8.00
C LEU A 63 9.23 -0.92 7.71
N CYS A 64 9.64 -1.53 6.60
CA CYS A 64 9.24 -2.89 6.24
C CYS A 64 9.62 -3.90 7.32
N THR A 65 10.90 -3.90 7.70
CA THR A 65 11.46 -4.83 8.68
C THR A 65 10.84 -4.69 10.06
N LYS A 66 10.63 -3.44 10.53
CA LYS A 66 10.17 -3.16 11.89
C LYS A 66 8.66 -3.26 12.05
N LEU A 67 7.90 -2.86 11.02
CA LEU A 67 6.46 -2.62 11.16
C LEU A 67 5.62 -3.39 10.13
N ILE A 68 5.93 -3.33 8.84
CA ILE A 68 5.03 -3.89 7.79
C ILE A 68 5.08 -5.41 7.75
N ASP A 69 6.26 -5.99 7.47
CA ASP A 69 6.38 -7.41 7.19
C ASP A 69 6.01 -8.28 8.41
N PRO A 70 6.32 -7.88 9.67
CA PRO A 70 5.82 -8.60 10.85
C PRO A 70 4.30 -8.60 10.94
N ARG A 71 3.62 -7.48 10.61
CA ARG A 71 2.15 -7.40 10.65
C ARG A 71 1.50 -8.22 9.55
N THR A 72 2.02 -8.17 8.33
CA THR A 72 1.48 -8.95 7.20
C THR A 72 1.71 -10.45 7.41
N ALA A 73 2.84 -10.84 8.01
CA ALA A 73 3.08 -12.23 8.42
C ALA A 73 2.09 -12.70 9.49
N ALA A 74 1.88 -11.92 10.55
CA ALA A 74 0.91 -12.25 11.60
C ALA A 74 -0.53 -12.32 11.06
N PHE A 75 -0.89 -11.40 10.16
CA PHE A 75 -2.20 -11.38 9.52
C PHE A 75 -2.45 -12.65 8.72
N ARG A 76 -1.50 -13.08 7.88
CA ARG A 76 -1.61 -14.31 7.08
C ARG A 76 -1.70 -15.61 7.89
N GLN A 77 -1.30 -15.60 9.17
CA GLN A 77 -1.50 -16.77 10.04
C GLN A 77 -2.97 -16.97 10.44
N LYS A 78 -3.76 -15.89 10.43
CA LYS A 78 -5.17 -15.89 10.81
C LYS A 78 -6.12 -15.77 9.62
N PHE A 79 -5.67 -15.15 8.53
CA PHE A 79 -6.46 -14.81 7.37
C PHE A 79 -5.89 -15.44 6.10
N SER A 80 -6.75 -16.05 5.29
CA SER A 80 -6.37 -16.68 4.01
C SER A 80 -6.76 -15.78 2.85
N LEU A 81 -5.84 -15.58 1.91
CA LEU A 81 -6.13 -14.87 0.66
C LEU A 81 -7.08 -15.72 -0.20
N VAL A 82 -8.23 -15.16 -0.56
CA VAL A 82 -9.27 -15.83 -1.37
C VAL A 82 -9.14 -15.43 -2.83
N ASN A 83 -9.07 -14.14 -3.11
CA ASN A 83 -9.02 -13.60 -4.47
C ASN A 83 -8.21 -12.29 -4.51
N VAL A 84 -7.69 -11.97 -5.69
CA VAL A 84 -7.19 -10.64 -6.02
C VAL A 84 -7.85 -10.16 -7.30
N GLU A 85 -8.69 -9.16 -7.17
CA GLU A 85 -9.38 -8.51 -8.29
C GLU A 85 -8.62 -7.26 -8.70
N THR A 86 -8.62 -6.96 -10.00
CA THR A 86 -8.00 -5.74 -10.53
C THR A 86 -9.04 -4.90 -11.21
N TRP A 87 -8.92 -3.59 -11.08
CA TRP A 87 -9.80 -2.62 -11.73
C TRP A 87 -8.97 -1.49 -12.33
N GLU A 88 -9.54 -0.79 -13.31
CA GLU A 88 -8.96 0.41 -13.90
C GLU A 88 -10.04 1.49 -13.97
N ASP A 89 -9.74 2.67 -13.47
CA ASP A 89 -10.59 3.86 -13.57
C ASP A 89 -9.73 5.10 -13.83
N ARG A 90 -10.07 5.86 -14.88
CA ARG A 90 -9.48 7.18 -15.20
C ARG A 90 -7.95 7.28 -15.09
N GLY A 91 -7.21 6.28 -15.60
CA GLY A 91 -5.74 6.31 -15.61
C GLY A 91 -5.08 5.87 -14.29
N VAL A 92 -5.89 5.42 -13.33
CA VAL A 92 -5.48 4.71 -12.13
C VAL A 92 -5.90 3.24 -12.28
N ALA A 93 -5.01 2.33 -11.89
CA ALA A 93 -5.37 0.94 -11.71
C ALA A 93 -5.31 0.57 -10.24
N GLY A 94 -6.22 -0.27 -9.78
CA GLY A 94 -6.18 -0.81 -8.44
C GLY A 94 -6.20 -2.33 -8.43
N ALA A 95 -5.80 -2.86 -7.29
CA ALA A 95 -5.96 -4.25 -6.95
C ALA A 95 -6.58 -4.36 -5.56
N ASP A 96 -7.52 -5.29 -5.43
CA ASP A 96 -8.25 -5.58 -4.20
C ASP A 96 -8.00 -7.04 -3.81
N ALA A 97 -7.31 -7.25 -2.69
CA ALA A 97 -7.04 -8.57 -2.13
C ALA A 97 -8.09 -8.89 -1.06
N LEU A 98 -8.93 -9.87 -1.35
CA LEU A 98 -9.95 -10.37 -0.44
C LEU A 98 -9.37 -11.47 0.44
N PHE A 99 -9.43 -11.27 1.76
CA PHE A 99 -9.02 -12.22 2.77
C PHE A 99 -10.21 -12.73 3.56
N GLU A 100 -10.21 -14.01 3.89
CA GLU A 100 -11.19 -14.65 4.76
C GLU A 100 -10.51 -15.13 6.05
N GLY A 101 -11.09 -14.73 7.18
CA GLY A 101 -10.60 -15.03 8.52
C GLY A 101 -11.50 -15.99 9.30
N PRO A 102 -11.25 -16.14 10.61
CA PRO A 102 -12.07 -16.96 11.48
C PRO A 102 -13.54 -16.51 11.46
N ALA A 103 -14.47 -17.46 11.57
CA ALA A 103 -15.91 -17.23 11.52
C ALA A 103 -16.43 -16.60 10.21
N GLY A 104 -15.67 -16.69 9.10
CA GLY A 104 -16.09 -16.22 7.78
C GLY A 104 -16.01 -14.71 7.61
N LEU A 105 -15.33 -14.00 8.51
CA LEU A 105 -15.09 -12.57 8.35
C LEU A 105 -14.26 -12.29 7.10
N ARG A 106 -14.69 -11.33 6.30
CA ARG A 106 -14.02 -10.95 5.05
C ARG A 106 -13.46 -9.56 5.13
N TYR A 107 -12.22 -9.41 4.70
CA TYR A 107 -11.50 -8.15 4.71
C TYR A 107 -10.86 -7.91 3.35
N THR A 108 -11.00 -6.69 2.83
CA THR A 108 -10.40 -6.29 1.56
C THR A 108 -9.25 -5.34 1.81
N PHE A 109 -8.10 -5.63 1.20
CA PHE A 109 -6.97 -4.70 1.14
C PHE A 109 -6.80 -4.21 -0.27
N SER A 110 -6.73 -2.88 -0.40
CA SER A 110 -6.64 -2.24 -1.70
C SER A 110 -5.29 -1.57 -1.88
N CYS A 111 -4.77 -1.63 -3.09
CA CYS A 111 -3.63 -0.85 -3.55
C CYS A 111 -4.03 -0.14 -4.83
N GLN A 112 -3.54 1.09 -5.01
CA GLN A 112 -3.72 1.85 -6.24
C GLN A 112 -2.36 2.18 -6.84
N VAL A 113 -2.31 2.19 -8.17
CA VAL A 113 -1.15 2.52 -8.98
C VAL A 113 -1.58 3.47 -10.10
N SER A 114 -0.91 4.59 -10.19
CA SER A 114 -1.14 5.61 -11.23
C SER A 114 -0.03 5.58 -12.27
N ALA A 115 -0.36 5.93 -13.52
CA ALA A 115 0.66 6.19 -14.54
C ALA A 115 1.48 7.44 -14.15
N SER A 116 2.79 7.42 -14.41
CA SER A 116 3.66 8.60 -14.34
C SER A 116 4.77 8.54 -15.38
N ASP A 117 5.43 9.67 -15.64
CA ASP A 117 6.58 9.75 -16.55
C ASP A 117 7.77 8.87 -16.10
N SER A 118 7.82 8.53 -14.81
CA SER A 118 8.85 7.68 -14.21
C SER A 118 8.42 6.21 -14.05
N GLY A 119 7.34 5.82 -14.72
CA GLY A 119 6.70 4.51 -14.61
C GLY A 119 5.53 4.48 -13.62
N PRO A 120 4.93 3.30 -13.38
CA PRO A 120 3.79 3.15 -12.47
C PRO A 120 4.15 3.51 -11.02
N LYS A 121 3.29 4.28 -10.33
CA LYS A 121 3.54 4.76 -8.96
C LYS A 121 2.42 4.47 -7.98
N CYS A 122 2.78 4.18 -6.73
CA CYS A 122 1.91 3.88 -5.61
C CYS A 122 2.34 4.73 -4.41
N LEU A 123 1.39 5.35 -3.71
CA LEU A 123 1.64 6.03 -2.44
C LEU A 123 1.90 4.98 -1.35
N LEU A 124 3.18 4.72 -1.06
CA LEU A 124 3.58 3.62 -0.19
C LEU A 124 3.20 3.88 1.27
N LEU A 125 3.12 5.14 1.71
CA LEU A 125 2.69 5.47 3.07
C LEU A 125 1.18 5.33 3.25
N GLN A 126 0.40 5.45 2.16
CA GLN A 126 -1.01 5.08 2.15
C GLN A 126 -1.15 3.56 2.26
N LEU A 127 -0.39 2.79 1.47
CA LEU A 127 -0.37 1.33 1.55
C LEU A 127 0.08 0.85 2.94
N TYR A 128 1.12 1.44 3.53
CA TYR A 128 1.56 1.17 4.89
C TYR A 128 0.44 1.35 5.93
N SER A 129 -0.39 2.39 5.80
CA SER A 129 -1.48 2.64 6.75
C SER A 129 -2.53 1.50 6.79
N GLN A 130 -2.61 0.69 5.72
CA GLN A 130 -3.44 -0.51 5.69
C GLN A 130 -2.98 -1.56 6.72
N THR A 131 -1.72 -1.55 7.13
CA THR A 131 -1.23 -2.46 8.19
C THR A 131 -1.87 -2.19 9.55
N TRP A 132 -2.34 -0.96 9.80
CA TRP A 132 -3.10 -0.65 11.02
C TRP A 132 -4.48 -1.28 10.99
N LEU A 133 -5.10 -1.35 9.81
CA LEU A 133 -6.37 -2.04 9.62
C LEU A 133 -6.21 -3.55 9.71
N MET A 134 -5.09 -4.12 9.24
CA MET A 134 -4.75 -5.53 9.49
C MET A 134 -4.66 -5.83 10.98
N GLU A 135 -3.99 -4.97 11.75
CA GLU A 135 -3.86 -5.13 13.21
C GLU A 135 -5.23 -5.08 13.90
N ALA A 136 -6.08 -4.11 13.53
CA ALA A 136 -7.44 -4.02 14.05
C ALA A 136 -8.32 -5.24 13.70
N ALA A 137 -8.22 -5.74 12.46
CA ALA A 137 -8.93 -6.95 12.03
C ALA A 137 -8.49 -8.18 12.84
N MET A 138 -7.18 -8.31 13.14
CA MET A 138 -6.66 -9.38 14.00
C MET A 138 -7.14 -9.30 15.46
N ASP A 139 -7.51 -8.10 15.91
CA ASP A 139 -8.12 -7.81 17.22
C ASP A 139 -9.65 -8.00 17.21
N GLY A 140 -10.25 -8.38 16.08
CA GLY A 140 -11.69 -8.61 15.94
C GLY A 140 -12.52 -7.34 15.71
N ILE A 141 -11.88 -6.23 15.32
CA ILE A 141 -12.57 -4.97 15.00
C ILE A 141 -13.12 -5.05 13.57
N ASP A 142 -14.38 -4.67 13.40
CA ASP A 142 -15.03 -4.53 12.10
C ASP A 142 -14.65 -3.20 11.44
N VAL A 143 -13.57 -3.20 10.67
CA VAL A 143 -13.08 -2.01 9.94
C VAL A 143 -13.88 -1.68 8.68
N SER A 144 -15.01 -2.35 8.42
CA SER A 144 -15.95 -1.93 7.37
C SER A 144 -16.74 -0.68 7.75
N GLN A 145 -16.85 -0.41 9.06
CA GLN A 145 -17.47 0.80 9.59
C GLN A 145 -16.46 1.96 9.60
N THR A 146 -16.82 3.10 9.01
CA THR A 146 -15.90 4.26 8.90
C THR A 146 -15.36 4.72 10.25
N ALA A 147 -16.19 4.74 11.29
CA ALA A 147 -15.76 5.13 12.64
C ALA A 147 -14.71 4.18 13.22
N GLU A 148 -14.84 2.87 12.99
CA GLU A 148 -13.88 1.86 13.47
C GLU A 148 -12.59 1.89 12.66
N MET A 149 -12.68 2.09 11.33
CA MET A 149 -11.52 2.29 10.47
C MET A 149 -10.69 3.51 10.91
N LEU A 150 -11.34 4.64 11.20
CA LEU A 150 -10.67 5.85 11.69
C LEU A 150 -10.02 5.63 13.06
N GLN A 151 -10.72 4.96 13.99
CA GLN A 151 -10.16 4.61 15.30
C GLN A 151 -8.93 3.70 15.18
N ALA A 152 -9.01 2.66 14.34
CA ALA A 152 -7.90 1.78 14.05
C ALA A 152 -6.69 2.54 13.47
N GLY A 153 -6.94 3.45 12.53
CA GLY A 153 -5.91 4.31 11.94
C GLY A 153 -5.24 5.23 12.96
N LEU A 154 -6.00 5.86 13.86
CA LEU A 154 -5.48 6.71 14.93
C LEU A 154 -4.65 5.91 15.94
N LYS A 155 -5.17 4.76 16.39
CA LYS A 155 -4.47 3.85 17.32
C LYS A 155 -3.16 3.34 16.71
N GLY A 156 -3.18 2.91 15.45
CA GLY A 156 -2.00 2.45 14.73
C GLY A 156 -0.96 3.55 14.56
N GLN A 157 -1.38 4.76 14.19
CA GLN A 157 -0.49 5.90 14.11
C GLN A 157 0.17 6.22 15.46
N ASP A 158 -0.60 6.26 16.55
CA ASP A 158 -0.08 6.57 17.89
C ASP A 158 0.96 5.54 18.36
N LYS A 159 0.76 4.27 18.00
CA LYS A 159 1.73 3.20 18.27
C LYS A 159 3.04 3.37 17.51
N ASP A 160 2.95 3.80 16.25
CA ASP A 160 4.09 3.79 15.33
C ASP A 160 4.83 5.12 15.24
N ILE A 161 4.25 6.22 15.75
CA ILE A 161 4.75 7.57 15.52
C ILE A 161 6.20 7.77 15.96
N ALA A 162 6.61 7.17 17.08
CA ALA A 162 7.98 7.26 17.57
C ALA A 162 8.97 6.61 16.58
N VAL A 163 8.61 5.47 16.00
CA VAL A 163 9.42 4.77 14.99
C VAL A 163 9.44 5.58 13.70
N LEU A 164 8.29 6.07 13.23
CA LEU A 164 8.19 6.88 12.01
C LEU A 164 9.06 8.13 12.09
N LYS A 165 9.00 8.86 13.21
CA LYS A 165 9.86 10.03 13.46
C LYS A 165 11.34 9.67 13.54
N ALA A 166 11.69 8.56 14.20
CA ALA A 166 13.07 8.09 14.29
C ALA A 166 13.66 7.69 12.93
N LEU A 167 12.82 7.26 11.97
CA LEU A 167 13.21 6.98 10.59
C LEU A 167 13.25 8.24 9.70
N GLY A 168 12.90 9.41 10.24
CA GLY A 168 12.84 10.67 9.49
C GLY A 168 11.60 10.82 8.61
N ILE A 169 10.59 9.96 8.77
CA ILE A 169 9.35 10.02 7.99
C ILE A 169 8.43 11.08 8.61
N LYS A 170 8.21 12.18 7.89
CA LYS A 170 7.56 13.40 8.42
C LYS A 170 6.04 13.35 8.45
N GLY A 171 5.44 12.56 7.56
CA GLY A 171 4.01 12.56 7.31
C GLY A 171 3.66 11.67 6.13
N ARG A 172 2.49 11.86 5.53
CA ARG A 172 2.09 11.17 4.29
C ARG A 172 1.26 12.08 3.38
N VAL A 173 1.25 11.76 2.09
CA VAL A 173 0.25 12.22 1.13
C VAL A 173 -0.97 11.28 1.24
N GLU A 174 -2.20 11.79 1.15
CA GLU A 174 -3.40 10.99 1.47
C GLU A 174 -4.01 10.27 0.28
N GLU A 175 -4.52 10.99 -0.72
CA GLU A 175 -5.24 10.41 -1.86
C GLU A 175 -4.68 10.88 -3.19
N ASP A 176 -4.58 12.20 -3.39
CA ASP A 176 -4.03 12.76 -4.62
C ASP A 176 -2.50 12.92 -4.49
N PRO A 177 -1.68 12.37 -5.41
CA PRO A 177 -0.25 12.63 -5.44
C PRO A 177 0.12 14.13 -5.50
N ASP A 178 -0.77 15.01 -5.97
CA ASP A 178 -0.54 16.45 -6.02
C ASP A 178 -0.94 17.18 -4.71
N GLU A 179 -1.56 16.49 -3.75
CA GLU A 179 -1.88 17.07 -2.45
C GLU A 179 -0.61 17.31 -1.60
N PRO A 180 -0.62 18.37 -0.77
CA PRO A 180 0.47 18.61 0.14
C PRO A 180 0.58 17.48 1.16
N LEU A 181 1.82 17.20 1.59
CA LEU A 181 2.08 16.31 2.70
C LEU A 181 1.33 16.79 3.95
N LEU A 182 0.56 15.90 4.56
CA LEU A 182 0.11 16.09 5.94
C LEU A 182 1.15 15.50 6.88
N THR A 183 1.65 16.32 7.81
CA THR A 183 2.41 15.81 8.95
C THR A 183 1.56 14.81 9.74
N TRP A 184 2.21 13.96 10.53
CA TRP A 184 1.48 13.00 11.36
C TRP A 184 0.50 13.68 12.33
N GLU A 185 0.89 14.82 12.90
CA GLU A 185 0.03 15.62 13.77
C GLU A 185 -1.20 16.18 13.03
N GLU A 186 -1.01 16.77 11.85
CA GLU A 186 -2.12 17.30 11.04
C GLU A 186 -3.07 16.18 10.60
N ARG A 187 -2.51 15.03 10.19
CA ARG A 187 -3.29 13.83 9.87
C ARG A 187 -4.11 13.37 11.06
N LYS A 188 -3.51 13.33 12.25
CA LYS A 188 -4.20 12.94 13.50
C LYS A 188 -5.36 13.88 13.77
N GLU A 189 -5.14 15.19 13.69
CA GLU A 189 -6.18 16.19 13.90
C GLU A 189 -7.32 16.05 12.88
N LYS A 190 -6.99 15.89 11.59
CA LYS A 190 -7.97 15.66 10.52
C LYS A 190 -8.81 14.41 10.80
N HIS A 191 -8.17 13.29 11.11
CA HIS A 191 -8.85 12.01 11.35
C HIS A 191 -9.70 12.03 12.63
N GLN A 192 -9.24 12.71 13.68
CA GLN A 192 -10.01 12.90 14.91
C GLN A 192 -11.28 13.74 14.66
N LYS A 193 -11.18 14.84 13.90
CA LYS A 193 -12.34 15.67 13.54
C LYS A 193 -13.39 14.87 12.78
N ILE A 194 -12.97 14.05 11.82
CA ILE A 194 -13.87 13.19 11.05
C ILE A 194 -14.53 12.15 11.98
N LEU A 195 -13.75 11.52 12.86
CA LEU A 195 -14.28 10.55 13.82
C LEU A 195 -15.33 11.18 14.75
N ASP A 196 -15.09 12.39 15.24
CA ASP A 196 -16.04 13.11 16.10
C ASP A 196 -17.35 13.44 15.36
N GLN A 197 -17.28 13.75 14.06
CA GLN A 197 -18.46 13.94 13.23
C GLN A 197 -19.29 12.66 13.08
N TYR A 198 -18.65 11.50 12.93
CA TYR A 198 -19.35 10.21 12.86
C TYR A 198 -19.96 9.81 14.21
N LYS A 199 -19.33 10.14 15.33
CA LYS A 199 -19.86 9.84 16.67
C LYS A 199 -21.02 10.74 17.10
N ALA A 200 -21.19 11.88 16.45
CA ALA A 200 -22.26 12.83 16.73
C ALA A 200 -23.57 12.55 15.96
N GLN A 201 -23.56 11.59 15.03
CA GLN A 201 -24.72 11.13 14.26
C GLN A 201 -25.41 9.94 14.95
#